data_AF-A0A0B2V3F3-F1
#
_entry.id   AF-A0A0B2V3F3-F1
#
_cell.length_a   1.000
_cell.length_b   1.000
_cell.length_c   1.000
_cell.angle_alpha   90.00
_cell.angle_beta   90.00
_cell.angle_gamma   90.00
#
_symmetry.space_group_name_H-M   'P 1'
#
loop_
_entity.id
_entity.type
_entity.pdbx_description
1 polymer ?
#
loop_
_entity_poly.entity_id
_entity_poly.type
_entity_poly.pdbx_seq_one_letter_code
_entity_poly.pdbx_strand_id
1 'polypeptide(L)'
;IFRILSRSVGTTLIVTHGPTIDASVRYLLKLDKTAPRWEELESIGIKYPYCSTVVLEQDSTGARWKLATPLKSITFLNQTTKPDYRFIQRKCVH
;
A
#
# COMPACT_ATOMS: atom_id res chain seq x y z
N ILE A 1 2.98 -12.90 13.97
CA ILE A 1 4.09 -12.70 13.01
C ILE A 1 3.62 -13.22 11.66
N PHE A 2 3.25 -12.36 10.72
CA PHE A 2 2.96 -12.79 9.34
C PHE A 2 4.28 -12.87 8.58
N ARG A 3 4.70 -14.09 8.24
CA ARG A 3 5.89 -14.35 7.41
C ARG A 3 5.40 -14.65 6.00
N ILE A 4 5.62 -13.73 5.06
CA ILE A 4 5.39 -14.01 3.65
C ILE A 4 6.58 -14.83 3.16
N LEU A 5 6.39 -16.14 3.04
CA LEU A 5 7.33 -17.11 2.47
C LEU A 5 6.80 -17.55 1.10
N SER A 6 6.94 -16.69 0.10
CA SER A 6 6.75 -17.07 -1.30
C SER A 6 7.68 -16.23 -2.16
N ARG A 7 8.59 -16.90 -2.87
CA ARG A 7 9.43 -16.29 -3.91
C ARG A 7 9.00 -16.90 -5.23
N SER A 8 7.89 -16.42 -5.77
CA SER A 8 7.51 -16.68 -7.16
C SER A 8 8.28 -15.74 -8.08
N VAL A 9 8.74 -16.25 -9.22
CA VAL A 9 9.26 -15.39 -10.30
C VAL A 9 8.04 -14.84 -11.03
N GLY A 10 7.73 -13.55 -10.84
CA GLY A 10 6.59 -12.90 -11.49
C GLY A 10 5.85 -11.92 -10.59
N THR A 11 4.67 -11.49 -11.04
CA THR A 11 3.82 -10.54 -10.31
C THR A 11 2.99 -11.27 -9.26
N THR A 12 3.02 -10.79 -8.02
CA THR A 12 2.13 -11.27 -6.93
C THR A 12 1.03 -10.26 -6.68
N LEU A 13 -0.24 -10.70 -6.72
CA LEU A 13 -1.40 -9.90 -6.34
C LEU A 13 -1.86 -10.28 -4.93
N ILE A 14 -2.01 -9.27 -4.07
CA ILE A 14 -2.54 -9.42 -2.71
C ILE A 14 -3.84 -8.63 -2.62
N VAL A 15 -4.96 -9.30 -2.32
CA VAL A 15 -6.26 -8.68 -2.10
C VAL A 15 -6.52 -8.62 -0.59
N THR A 16 -6.70 -7.41 -0.06
CA THR A 16 -6.76 -7.16 1.40
C THR A 16 -7.44 -5.82 1.71
N HIS A 17 -7.37 -5.38 2.96
CA HIS A 17 -7.99 -4.14 3.47
C HIS A 17 -7.00 -2.97 3.55
N GLY A 18 -7.51 -1.73 3.53
CA GLY A 18 -6.71 -0.49 3.59
C GLY A 18 -5.62 -0.46 4.67
N PRO A 19 -5.91 -0.80 5.95
CA PRO A 19 -4.88 -0.86 6.99
C PRO A 19 -3.75 -1.85 6.68
N THR A 20 -4.07 -3.01 6.11
CA THR A 20 -3.08 -4.02 5.72
C THR A 20 -2.23 -3.54 4.54
N ILE A 21 -2.83 -2.81 3.60
CA ILE A 21 -2.08 -2.15 2.51
C ILE A 21 -1.08 -1.14 3.11
N ASP A 22 -1.52 -0.24 4.00
CA ASP A 22 -0.64 0.76 4.65
C ASP A 22 0.54 0.08 5.35
N ALA A 23 0.27 -0.88 6.24
CA ALA A 23 1.30 -1.54 7.03
C ALA A 23 2.30 -2.32 6.14
N SER A 24 1.79 -3.07 5.15
CA SER A 24 2.64 -3.91 4.28
C SER A 24 3.50 -3.06 3.35
N VAL A 25 2.92 -2.03 2.74
CA VAL A 25 3.63 -1.12 1.83
C VAL A 25 4.70 -0.35 2.59
N ARG A 26 4.38 0.20 3.77
CA ARG A 26 5.36 0.91 4.61
C ARG A 26 6.50 -0.01 5.05
N TYR A 27 6.20 -1.25 5.40
CA TYR A 27 7.22 -2.26 5.71
C TYR A 27 8.16 -2.52 4.51
N LEU A 28 7.62 -2.78 3.33
CA LEU A 28 8.40 -3.10 2.13
C LEU A 28 9.26 -1.91 1.65
N LEU A 29 8.73 -0.69 1.78
CA LEU A 29 9.43 0.55 1.45
C LEU A 29 10.42 1.02 2.53
N LYS A 30 10.54 0.28 3.65
CA LYS A 30 11.36 0.67 4.81
C LYS A 30 10.99 2.05 5.36
N LEU A 31 9.69 2.38 5.33
CA LEU A 31 9.14 3.57 5.99
C LEU A 31 8.88 3.28 7.47
N ASP A 32 8.64 4.34 8.24
CA ASP A 32 8.25 4.25 9.64
C ASP A 32 6.99 3.35 9.79
N LYS A 33 6.99 2.43 10.74
CA LYS A 33 5.94 1.42 10.93
C LYS A 33 4.93 1.80 12.03
N THR A 34 4.99 3.04 12.52
CA THR A 34 4.03 3.56 13.49
C THR A 34 2.62 3.45 12.93
N ALA A 35 1.72 2.87 13.74
CA ALA A 35 0.33 2.74 13.37
C ALA A 35 -0.27 4.14 13.12
N PRO A 36 -1.21 4.29 12.16
CA PRO A 36 -1.98 5.52 12.06
C PRO A 36 -2.67 5.84 13.39
N ARG A 37 -2.86 7.13 13.67
CA ARG A 37 -3.66 7.55 14.83
C ARG A 37 -5.12 7.12 14.63
N TRP A 38 -5.89 7.08 15.72
CA TRP A 38 -7.28 6.61 15.67
C TRP A 38 -8.12 7.40 14.65
N GLU A 39 -7.96 8.72 14.61
CA GLU A 39 -8.69 9.61 13.69
C GLU A 39 -8.29 9.34 12.21
N GLU A 40 -7.04 8.95 11.98
CA GLU A 40 -6.55 8.54 10.67
C GLU A 40 -7.12 7.17 10.25
N LEU A 41 -7.32 6.27 11.21
CA LEU A 41 -7.99 4.98 10.99
C LEU A 41 -9.48 5.14 10.69
N GLU A 42 -10.18 6.06 11.35
CA GLU A 42 -11.60 6.35 11.05
C GLU A 42 -11.79 6.82 9.60
N SER A 43 -10.80 7.52 9.05
CA SER A 43 -10.80 7.98 7.66
C SER A 43 -10.13 7.03 6.65
N ILE A 44 -9.75 5.80 7.07
CA ILE A 44 -8.94 4.90 6.24
C ILE A 44 -9.61 4.52 4.91
N GLY A 45 -10.94 4.42 4.88
CA GLY A 45 -11.72 4.14 3.66
C GLY A 45 -11.68 5.27 2.63
N ILE A 46 -11.37 6.50 3.06
CA ILE A 46 -11.13 7.64 2.17
C ILE A 46 -9.70 7.60 1.63
N LYS A 47 -8.74 7.18 2.47
CA LYS A 47 -7.32 7.05 2.11
C LYS A 47 -7.04 5.87 1.18
N TYR A 48 -7.77 4.79 1.37
CA TYR A 48 -7.76 3.58 0.55
C TYR A 48 -9.20 3.27 0.11
N PRO A 49 -9.68 3.95 -0.95
CA PRO A 49 -11.00 3.66 -1.50
C PRO A 49 -11.15 2.20 -1.92
N TYR A 50 -12.39 1.75 -2.11
CA TYR A 50 -12.66 0.41 -2.59
C TYR A 50 -11.93 0.12 -3.89
N CYS A 51 -11.38 -1.11 -3.97
CA CYS A 51 -10.57 -1.56 -5.09
C CYS A 51 -9.34 -0.67 -5.38
N SER A 52 -8.84 0.06 -4.39
CA SER A 52 -7.59 0.81 -4.54
C SER A 52 -6.40 -0.14 -4.64
N THR A 53 -5.50 0.19 -5.57
CA THR A 53 -4.33 -0.63 -5.87
C THR A 53 -3.06 0.17 -5.61
N VAL A 54 -2.13 -0.43 -4.87
CA VAL A 54 -0.75 0.04 -4.73
C VAL A 54 0.16 -0.94 -5.46
N VAL A 55 0.98 -0.44 -6.38
CA VAL A 55 1.93 -1.25 -7.14
C VAL A 55 3.33 -1.00 -6.60
N LEU A 56 4.04 -2.09 -6.28
CA LEU A 56 5.43 -2.06 -5.88
C LEU A 56 6.28 -2.84 -6.89
N GLU A 57 7.40 -2.25 -7.26
CA GLU A 57 8.44 -2.91 -8.06
C GLU A 57 9.66 -3.13 -7.18
N GLN A 58 10.27 -4.30 -7.33
CA GLN A 58 11.56 -4.60 -6.74
C GLN A 58 12.66 -4.14 -7.71
N ASP A 59 13.75 -3.59 -7.19
CA ASP A 59 14.92 -3.29 -8.02
C ASP A 59 15.56 -4.57 -8.60
N SER A 60 16.44 -4.39 -9.58
CA SER A 60 17.13 -5.51 -10.25
C SER A 60 17.96 -6.38 -9.31
N THR A 61 18.34 -5.85 -8.14
CA THR A 61 19.10 -6.58 -7.12
C THR A 61 18.22 -7.37 -6.16
N GLY A 62 16.89 -7.15 -6.19
CA GLY A 62 15.97 -7.72 -5.20
C GLY A 62 16.08 -7.06 -3.81
N ALA A 63 16.89 -6.02 -3.63
CA ALA A 63 17.20 -5.50 -2.30
C ALA A 63 16.22 -4.42 -1.82
N ARG A 64 15.57 -3.72 -2.75
CA ARG A 64 14.69 -2.59 -2.44
C ARG A 64 13.40 -2.64 -3.24
N TRP A 65 12.34 -2.18 -2.58
CA TRP A 65 11.05 -1.92 -3.20
C TRP A 65 10.90 -0.42 -3.45
N LYS A 66 10.21 -0.08 -4.53
CA LYS A 66 9.79 1.29 -4.86
C LYS A 66 8.32 1.29 -5.25
N LEU A 67 7.65 2.42 -5.05
CA LEU A 67 6.34 2.66 -5.66
C LEU A 67 6.51 2.68 -7.18
N ALA A 68 5.66 1.93 -7.88
CA ALA A 68 5.63 1.87 -9.32
C ALA A 68 4.46 2.67 -9.88
N THR A 69 4.35 2.70 -11.20
CA THR A 69 3.25 3.37 -11.90
C THR A 69 1.90 2.77 -11.45
N PRO A 70 0.96 3.58 -10.97
CA PRO A 70 -0.37 3.09 -10.59
C PRO A 70 -1.08 2.44 -11.77
N LEU A 71 -1.79 1.33 -11.52
CA LEU A 71 -2.68 0.76 -12.53
C LEU A 71 -3.78 1.76 -12.89
N LYS A 72 -4.16 1.79 -14.16
CA LYS A 72 -5.37 2.52 -14.56
C LYS A 72 -6.56 1.87 -13.87
N SER A 73 -7.35 2.66 -13.18
CA SER A 73 -8.62 2.20 -12.64
C SER A 73 -9.52 1.78 -13.80
N ILE A 74 -10.04 0.56 -13.72
CA ILE A 74 -11.01 0.01 -14.69
C ILE A 74 -12.41 -0.11 -14.09
N THR A 75 -12.62 0.39 -12.87
CA THR A 75 -13.94 0.35 -12.21
C THR A 75 -14.83 1.46 -12.71
N PHE A 76 -16.04 1.08 -13.15
CA PHE A 76 -17.11 1.99 -13.59
C PHE A 76 -17.89 2.63 -12.44
N LEU A 77 -17.46 2.42 -11.19
CA LEU A 77 -18.04 3.12 -10.04
C LEU A 77 -17.62 4.58 -10.11
N ASN A 78 -18.56 5.50 -9.87
CA ASN A 78 -18.33 6.95 -9.89
C ASN A 78 -17.53 7.44 -8.66
N GLN A 79 -16.53 6.66 -8.24
CA GLN A 79 -15.72 6.84 -7.05
C GLN A 79 -14.24 6.66 -7.43
N THR A 80 -13.36 7.47 -6.84
CA THR A 80 -11.92 7.30 -7.03
C THR A 80 -11.46 5.98 -6.44
N THR A 81 -10.59 5.26 -7.16
CA THR A 81 -9.88 4.08 -6.65
C THR A 81 -8.41 4.36 -6.40
N LYS A 82 -7.97 5.62 -6.55
CA LYS A 82 -6.57 5.97 -6.33
C LYS A 82 -6.32 6.08 -4.82
N PRO A 83 -5.35 5.33 -4.26
CA PRO A 83 -4.97 5.50 -2.88
C PRO A 83 -4.28 6.86 -2.67
N ASP A 84 -4.40 7.42 -1.46
CA ASP A 84 -3.70 8.63 -1.06
C ASP A 84 -2.21 8.32 -0.81
N TYR A 85 -1.39 8.50 -1.86
CA TYR A 85 0.06 8.27 -1.76
C TYR A 85 0.76 9.20 -0.76
N ARG A 86 0.21 10.39 -0.47
CA ARG A 86 0.79 11.28 0.55
C ARG A 86 0.59 10.68 1.94
N PHE A 87 -0.57 10.08 2.18
CA PHE A 87 -0.82 9.37 3.42
C PHE A 87 0.12 8.17 3.58
N ILE A 88 0.37 7.38 2.53
CA ILE A 88 1.37 6.29 2.55
C ILE A 88 2.77 6.80 2.92
N GLN A 89 3.16 7.95 2.37
CA GLN A 89 4.49 8.55 2.54
C GLN A 89 4.61 9.46 3.77
N ARG A 90 3.58 9.53 4.63
CA ARG A 90 3.57 10.43 5.79
C ARG A 90 4.75 10.15 6.73
N LYS A 91 5.35 11.21 7.25
CA LYS A 91 6.25 11.16 8.41
C LYS A 91 5.40 11.00 9.66
N CYS A 92 5.83 10.15 10.59
CA CYS A 92 5.20 10.04 11.89
C CYS A 92 5.81 11.14 12.78
N VAL A 93 4.95 11.91 13.45
CA VAL A 93 5.36 12.87 14.48
C VAL A 93 5.07 12.19 15.81
N HIS A 94 6.12 12.03 16.63
CA HIS A 94 6.03 11.44 17.97
C HIS A 94 5.50 12.46 18.98
#